data_AF-A0A9D9GZU1-F1
#
_entry.id   AF-A0A9D9GZU1-F1
#
_cell.length_a   1.000
_cell.length_b   1.000
_cell.length_c   1.000
_cell.angle_alpha   90.00
_cell.angle_beta   90.00
_cell.angle_gamma   90.00
#
_symmetry.space_group_name_H-M   'P 1'
#
loop_
_entity.id
_entity.type
_entity.pdbx_description
1 polymer ?
#
loop_
_entity_poly.entity_id
_entity_poly.type
_entity_poly.pdbx_seq_one_letter_code
_entity_poly.pdbx_strand_id
1 'polypeptide(L)'
;MKQLKIALLGYGKMGKEIEKTALERKHSIIAVIDNEQDWQEKTSLLAQADVAIDFSTPSAAPGNIERCFQHHLPIVVGTTGWDKAMPEIRERCLAENQSLFTASNFSIGVYI
;
A
#
# COMPACT_ATOMS: atom_id res chain seq x y z
N MET A 1 -15.08 7.69 -12.93
CA MET A 1 -14.16 7.57 -11.78
C MET A 1 -12.98 8.50 -11.99
N LYS A 2 -12.46 9.14 -10.93
CA LYS A 2 -11.19 9.88 -10.98
C LYS A 2 -10.05 8.90 -11.32
N GLN A 3 -9.14 9.30 -12.20
CA GLN A 3 -7.90 8.56 -12.45
C GLN A 3 -7.00 8.70 -11.22
N LEU A 4 -6.55 7.57 -10.65
CA LEU A 4 -5.65 7.54 -9.50
C LEU A 4 -4.21 7.28 -9.95
N LYS A 5 -3.27 7.89 -9.24
CA LYS A 5 -1.84 7.59 -9.26
C LYS A 5 -1.52 6.67 -8.09
N ILE A 6 -1.08 5.45 -8.39
CA ILE A 6 -0.91 4.38 -7.41
C ILE A 6 0.59 4.10 -7.23
N ALA A 7 1.03 4.01 -5.97
CA ALA A 7 2.29 3.38 -5.62
C ALA A 7 2.03 1.92 -5.23
N LEU A 8 2.74 0.97 -5.84
CA LEU A 8 2.64 -0.45 -5.54
C LEU A 8 3.81 -0.89 -4.67
N LEU A 9 3.50 -1.44 -3.49
CA LEU A 9 4.49 -1.97 -2.55
C LEU A 9 4.39 -3.50 -2.58
N GLY A 10 5.46 -4.17 -2.99
CA GLY A 10 5.48 -5.59 -3.31
C GLY A 10 5.05 -5.87 -4.75
N TYR A 11 5.96 -6.45 -5.54
CA TYR A 11 5.76 -6.70 -6.97
C TYR A 11 5.84 -8.20 -7.32
N GLY A 12 5.30 -9.02 -6.41
CA GLY A 12 5.04 -10.44 -6.65
C GLY A 12 3.84 -10.69 -7.57
N LYS A 13 3.23 -11.87 -7.44
CA LYS A 13 2.06 -12.26 -8.26
C LYS A 13 0.89 -11.30 -8.13
N MET A 14 0.54 -10.93 -6.90
CA MET A 14 -0.58 -10.01 -6.63
C MET A 14 -0.28 -8.59 -7.11
N GLY A 15 0.94 -8.07 -6.86
CA GLY A 15 1.34 -6.73 -7.34
C GLY A 15 1.20 -6.57 -8.85
N LYS A 16 1.59 -7.60 -9.62
CA LYS A 16 1.43 -7.62 -11.09
C LYS A 16 -0.03 -7.66 -11.54
N GLU A 17 -0.89 -8.42 -10.86
CA GLU A 17 -2.31 -8.46 -11.20
C GLU A 17 -3.00 -7.13 -10.88
N ILE A 18 -2.59 -6.47 -9.79
CA ILE A 18 -3.07 -5.13 -9.42
C ILE A 18 -2.64 -4.10 -10.45
N GLU A 19 -1.36 -4.10 -10.88
CA GLU A 19 -0.89 -3.21 -11.95
C GLU A 19 -1.73 -3.39 -13.22
N LYS A 20 -1.85 -4.62 -13.71
CA LYS A 20 -2.65 -4.93 -14.91
C LYS A 20 -4.08 -4.39 -14.77
N THR A 21 -4.75 -4.72 -13.68
CA THR A 21 -6.13 -4.29 -13.40
C THR A 21 -6.24 -2.77 -13.27
N ALA A 22 -5.27 -2.11 -12.66
CA ALA A 22 -5.24 -0.66 -12.50
C ALA A 22 -5.13 0.03 -13.87
N LEU A 23 -4.23 -0.46 -14.73
CA LEU A 23 -4.05 0.06 -16.09
C LEU A 23 -5.30 -0.15 -16.96
N GLU A 24 -5.92 -1.34 -16.89
CA GLU A 24 -7.20 -1.63 -17.56
C GLU A 24 -8.31 -0.66 -17.13
N ARG A 25 -8.31 -0.25 -15.86
CA ARG A 25 -9.23 0.75 -15.29
C ARG A 25 -8.80 2.21 -15.50
N LYS A 26 -7.76 2.44 -16.31
CA LYS A 26 -7.21 3.77 -16.63
C LYS A 26 -6.64 4.51 -15.42
N HIS A 27 -6.16 3.79 -14.41
CA HIS A 27 -5.30 4.33 -13.36
C HIS A 27 -3.83 4.28 -13.82
N SER A 28 -2.94 4.91 -13.05
CA SER A 28 -1.51 4.95 -13.37
C SER A 28 -0.70 4.39 -12.22
N ILE A 29 0.29 3.55 -12.52
CA ILE A 29 1.31 3.14 -11.55
C ILE A 29 2.46 4.13 -11.66
N ILE A 30 2.72 4.88 -10.59
CA ILE A 30 3.78 5.90 -10.59
C ILE A 30 5.05 5.43 -9.90
N ALA A 31 4.95 4.41 -9.04
CA ALA A 31 6.07 3.78 -8.39
C ALA A 31 5.75 2.31 -8.13
N VAL A 32 6.76 1.47 -8.32
CA VAL A 32 6.77 0.07 -7.88
C VAL A 32 7.96 -0.07 -6.93
N ILE A 33 7.67 -0.48 -5.70
CA ILE A 33 8.64 -0.63 -4.62
C ILE A 33 8.65 -2.08 -4.17
N ASP A 34 9.74 -2.80 -4.43
CA ASP A 34 9.88 -4.21 -4.06
C ASP A 34 11.04 -4.45 -3.08
N ASN A 35 11.96 -3.48 -2.96
CA ASN A 35 13.11 -3.54 -2.07
C ASN A 35 13.51 -2.15 -1.56
N GLU A 36 14.55 -2.10 -0.72
CA GLU A 36 15.04 -0.86 -0.12
C GLU A 36 15.64 0.12 -1.16
N GLN A 37 16.28 -0.38 -2.21
CA GLN A 37 16.83 0.47 -3.26
C GLN A 37 15.70 1.18 -4.02
N ASP A 38 14.59 0.49 -4.28
CA ASP A 38 13.41 1.12 -4.88
C ASP A 38 12.88 2.27 -4.00
N TRP A 39 12.82 2.07 -2.68
CA TRP A 39 12.46 3.15 -1.76
C TRP A 39 13.38 4.35 -1.93
N GLN A 40 14.70 4.14 -1.94
CA GLN A 40 15.66 5.24 -2.09
C GLN A 40 15.50 5.99 -3.41
N GLU A 41 15.30 5.28 -4.51
CA GLU A 41 15.24 5.87 -5.85
C GLU A 41 13.88 6.53 -6.15
N LYS A 42 12.79 5.98 -5.61
CA LYS A 42 11.42 6.35 -6.02
C LYS A 42 10.63 7.10 -4.94
N THR A 43 11.20 7.33 -3.75
CA THR A 43 10.54 8.09 -2.66
C THR A 43 10.01 9.45 -3.13
N SER A 44 10.76 10.15 -3.99
CA SER A 44 10.35 11.46 -4.54
C SER A 44 9.05 11.40 -5.36
N LEU A 45 8.71 10.24 -5.91
CA LEU A 45 7.47 10.02 -6.68
C LEU A 45 6.25 9.86 -5.78
N LEU A 46 6.43 9.47 -4.51
CA LEU A 46 5.32 9.20 -3.58
C LEU A 46 4.50 10.44 -3.26
N ALA A 47 5.10 11.64 -3.30
CA ALA A 47 4.38 12.90 -3.17
C ALA A 47 3.34 13.14 -4.28
N GLN A 48 3.43 12.40 -5.39
CA GLN A 48 2.49 12.46 -6.50
C GLN A 48 1.44 11.33 -6.44
N ALA A 49 1.58 10.35 -5.54
CA ALA A 49 0.64 9.25 -5.41
C ALA A 49 -0.64 9.72 -4.73
N ASP A 50 -1.79 9.25 -5.22
CA ASP A 50 -3.06 9.38 -4.50
C ASP A 50 -3.19 8.30 -3.41
N VAL A 51 -2.59 7.12 -3.61
CA VAL A 51 -2.69 5.96 -2.71
C VAL A 51 -1.54 4.98 -2.90
N ALA A 52 -1.13 4.29 -1.83
CA ALA A 52 -0.29 3.11 -1.87
C ALA A 52 -1.10 1.82 -1.71
N ILE A 53 -0.74 0.76 -2.43
CA ILE A 53 -1.32 -0.58 -2.25
C ILE A 53 -0.19 -1.56 -1.94
N ASP A 54 -0.28 -2.22 -0.78
CA ASP A 54 0.74 -3.15 -0.26
C ASP A 54 0.29 -4.61 -0.37
N PHE A 55 1.03 -5.37 -1.18
CA PHE A 55 1.05 -6.83 -1.26
C PHE A 55 2.51 -7.32 -1.21
N SER A 56 3.24 -6.82 -0.21
CA SER A 56 4.63 -7.16 0.10
C SER A 56 4.73 -8.43 0.96
N THR A 57 5.66 -8.47 1.91
CA THR A 57 5.85 -9.60 2.84
C THR A 57 5.36 -9.22 4.24
N PRO A 58 4.97 -10.20 5.08
CA PRO A 58 4.50 -9.94 6.44
C PRO A 58 5.48 -9.10 7.29
N SER A 59 6.78 -9.30 7.09
CA SER A 59 7.84 -8.55 7.78
C SER A 59 8.03 -7.13 7.24
N ALA A 60 7.70 -6.86 5.98
CA ALA A 60 7.87 -5.56 5.34
C ALA A 60 6.66 -4.64 5.53
N ALA A 61 5.46 -5.19 5.66
CA ALA A 61 4.21 -4.41 5.73
C ALA A 61 4.23 -3.33 6.83
N PRO A 62 4.66 -3.57 8.08
CA PRO A 62 4.73 -2.52 9.09
C PRO A 62 5.61 -1.34 8.68
N GLY A 63 6.84 -1.60 8.21
CA GLY A 63 7.77 -0.56 7.77
C GLY A 63 7.25 0.21 6.55
N ASN A 64 6.58 -0.48 5.62
CA ASN A 64 5.95 0.16 4.48
C ASN A 64 4.80 1.10 4.90
N ILE A 65 3.96 0.68 5.84
CA ILE A 65 2.89 1.51 6.41
C ILE A 65 3.49 2.77 7.05
N GLU A 66 4.53 2.62 7.87
CA GLU A 66 5.18 3.75 8.52
C GLU A 66 5.78 4.75 7.53
N ARG A 67 6.44 4.26 6.47
CA ARG A 67 6.98 5.11 5.41
C ARG A 67 5.86 5.84 4.66
N CYS A 68 4.74 5.19 4.38
CA CYS A 68 3.58 5.86 3.80
C CYS A 68 3.01 6.95 4.72
N PHE A 69 2.94 6.72 6.03
CA PHE A 69 2.51 7.74 7.00
C PHE A 69 3.46 8.95 7.02
N GLN A 70 4.77 8.74 6.94
CA GLN A 70 5.75 9.84 6.84
C GLN A 70 5.49 10.75 5.62
N HIS A 71 4.97 10.18 4.53
CA HIS A 71 4.58 10.92 3.33
C HIS A 71 3.12 11.36 3.30
N HIS A 72 2.35 11.15 4.38
CA HIS A 72 0.90 11.38 4.43
C HIS A 72 0.15 10.72 3.25
N LEU A 73 0.63 9.55 2.81
CA LEU A 73 0.08 8.79 1.71
C LEU A 73 -0.89 7.74 2.24
N PRO A 74 -2.20 7.79 1.89
CA PRO A 74 -3.14 6.76 2.25
C PRO A 74 -2.68 5.38 1.75
N ILE A 75 -2.81 4.35 2.59
CA ILE A 75 -2.33 3.01 2.27
C ILE A 75 -3.42 1.94 2.43
N VAL A 76 -3.50 1.06 1.44
CA VAL A 76 -4.32 -0.16 1.42
C VAL A 76 -3.39 -1.37 1.59
N VAL A 77 -3.58 -2.18 2.63
CA VAL A 77 -2.69 -3.32 2.94
C VAL A 77 -3.45 -4.63 2.80
N GLY A 78 -3.12 -5.38 1.75
CA GLY A 78 -3.58 -6.76 1.52
C GLY A 78 -2.60 -7.83 1.96
N THR A 79 -1.38 -7.44 2.35
CA THR A 79 -0.42 -8.34 3.00
C THR A 79 -0.99 -8.86 4.32
N THR A 80 -0.87 -10.17 4.56
CA THR A 80 -1.31 -10.84 5.79
C THR A 80 -0.14 -11.11 6.73
N GLY A 81 -0.41 -11.53 7.98
CA GLY A 81 0.62 -12.05 8.89
C GLY A 81 1.44 -10.98 9.64
N TRP A 82 1.00 -9.73 9.66
CA TRP A 82 1.64 -8.62 10.38
C TRP A 82 0.85 -8.15 11.61
N ASP A 83 -0.15 -8.93 12.06
CA ASP A 83 -1.11 -8.58 13.12
C ASP A 83 -0.46 -8.14 14.44
N LYS A 84 0.77 -8.60 14.72
CA LYS A 84 1.53 -8.21 15.91
C LYS A 84 1.80 -6.70 15.97
N ALA A 85 1.98 -6.04 14.84
CA ALA A 85 2.23 -4.60 14.75
C ALA A 85 0.93 -3.76 14.65
N MET A 86 -0.22 -4.39 14.46
CA MET A 86 -1.51 -3.71 14.28
C MET A 86 -1.87 -2.74 15.41
N PRO A 87 -1.68 -3.07 16.71
CA PRO A 87 -2.04 -2.14 17.79
C PRO A 87 -1.27 -0.82 17.71
N GLU A 88 0.04 -0.88 17.49
CA GLU A 88 0.93 0.29 17.39
C GLU A 88 0.61 1.13 16.14
N ILE A 89 0.44 0.46 14.99
CA ILE A 89 0.08 1.12 13.73
C ILE A 89 -1.28 1.82 13.84
N ARG A 90 -2.25 1.20 14.52
CA ARG A 90 -3.57 1.78 14.73
C ARG A 90 -3.50 3.03 15.61
N GLU A 91 -2.79 2.96 16.72
CA GLU A 91 -2.60 4.11 17.62
C GLU A 91 -1.99 5.29 16.86
N ARG A 92 -0.90 5.03 16.14
CA ARG A 92 -0.23 6.05 15.33
C ARG A 92 -1.12 6.61 14.23
N CYS A 93 -1.87 5.75 13.53
CA CYS A 93 -2.80 6.18 12.48
C CYS A 93 -3.84 7.16 13.01
N LEU A 94 -4.38 6.90 14.20
CA LEU A 94 -5.38 7.79 14.84
C LEU A 94 -4.74 9.07 15.37
N ALA A 95 -3.56 8.97 16.00
CA ALA A 95 -2.85 10.11 16.57
C ALA A 95 -2.38 11.12 15.52
N GLU A 96 -1.91 10.63 14.37
CA GLU A 96 -1.38 11.46 13.27
C GLU A 96 -2.42 11.76 12.17
N ASN A 97 -3.68 11.37 12.37
CA ASN A 97 -4.77 11.53 11.39
C ASN A 97 -4.43 10.96 10.00
N GLN A 98 -3.82 9.77 9.99
CA GLN A 98 -3.43 9.04 8.78
C GLN A 98 -4.60 8.21 8.24
N SER A 99 -4.42 7.64 7.04
CA SER A 99 -5.41 6.76 6.40
C SER A 99 -4.83 5.38 6.11
N LEU A 100 -5.38 4.36 6.76
CA LEU A 100 -5.04 2.96 6.57
C LEU A 100 -6.31 2.14 6.34
N PHE A 101 -6.34 1.37 5.26
CA PHE A 101 -7.31 0.30 5.06
C PHE A 101 -6.59 -1.03 4.99
N THR A 102 -7.01 -2.01 5.78
CA THR A 102 -6.44 -3.36 5.74
C THR A 102 -7.51 -4.41 5.97
N ALA A 103 -7.35 -5.54 5.29
CA ALA A 103 -8.20 -6.69 5.45
C ALA A 103 -7.37 -7.96 5.26
N SER A 104 -7.65 -8.99 6.05
CA SER A 104 -7.05 -10.33 5.89
C SER A 104 -7.58 -11.07 4.65
N ASN A 105 -8.68 -10.58 4.08
CA ASN A 105 -9.29 -11.08 2.86
C ASN A 105 -9.92 -9.91 2.09
N PHE A 106 -9.72 -9.84 0.77
CA PHE A 106 -10.29 -8.82 -0.12
C PHE A 106 -11.40 -9.37 -1.04
N SER A 107 -11.75 -10.65 -0.91
CA SER A 107 -12.90 -11.23 -1.58
C SER A 107 -14.18 -10.68 -0.96
N ILE A 108 -14.95 -9.93 -1.75
CA ILE A 108 -16.26 -9.39 -1.34
C ILE A 108 -17.19 -10.53 -0.88
N GLY A 109 -17.12 -11.69 -1.53
CA GLY A 109 -17.92 -12.88 -1.24
C GLY A 109 -17.74 -13.46 0.17
N VAL A 110 -16.70 -13.05 0.90
CA VAL A 110 -16.43 -13.53 2.27
C VAL A 110 -17.08 -12.64 3.33
N TYR A 111 -17.47 -11.41 2.97
CA TYR A 111 -18.06 -10.43 3.90
C TYR A 111 -19.53 -10.10 3.59
N ILE A 112 -20.13 -10.80 2.62
CA ILE A 112 -21.57 -10.74 2.28
C ILE A 112 -22.26 -12.01 2.76
#